data_AF-A0A6I9YIU6-F1
#
_entry.id   AF-A0A6I9YIU6-F1
#
_cell.length_a   1.000
_cell.length_b   1.000
_cell.length_c   1.000
_cell.angle_alpha   90.00
_cell.angle_beta   90.00
_cell.angle_gamma   90.00
#
_symmetry.space_group_name_H-M   'P 1'
#
loop_
_entity.id
_entity.type
_entity.pdbx_description
1 polymer ?
#
loop_
_entity_poly.entity_id
_entity_poly.type
_entity_poly.pdbx_seq_one_letter_code
_entity_poly.pdbx_strand_id
1 'polypeptide(L)'
;MKVPVHCAKTGVKHLHHKAQEFDIGIYFEANGHGTVLFSKAAEDKIRFQAKEEKDNQKREAAKMLENTIDLINQTVGDSLSDMLVIEAILMLKNLTIAQWDALYTDLPNRQLKVKVADRRVISTTDAERRAIAPPGLQEKIDHLTQQFKLARAFVRPSGTEDIVRVYAEADSQENADKLAHEVCLAVYHLAGGFGDPPKSV
;
A
#
# COMPACT_ATOMS: atom_id res chain seq x y z
N MET A 1 0.27 -9.04 13.21
CA MET A 1 0.23 -10.43 12.66
C MET A 1 1.65 -10.88 12.34
N LYS A 2 1.93 -12.19 12.34
CA LYS A 2 3.25 -12.76 11.99
C LYS A 2 3.23 -13.31 10.56
N VAL A 3 3.02 -12.44 9.57
CA VAL A 3 2.99 -12.79 8.13
C VAL A 3 4.08 -12.02 7.38
N PRO A 4 4.69 -12.58 6.31
CA PRO A 4 5.62 -11.85 5.46
C PRO A 4 4.94 -10.64 4.82
N VAL A 5 5.63 -9.50 4.77
CA VAL A 5 5.15 -8.27 4.11
C VAL A 5 6.18 -7.85 3.08
N HIS A 6 5.72 -7.53 1.87
CA HIS A 6 6.55 -7.09 0.77
C HIS A 6 6.08 -5.74 0.24
N CYS A 7 7.04 -4.88 -0.11
CA CYS A 7 6.77 -3.64 -0.83
C CYS A 7 7.12 -3.86 -2.32
N ALA A 8 6.24 -3.42 -3.21
CA ALA A 8 6.45 -3.45 -4.65
C ALA A 8 6.30 -2.02 -5.21
N LYS A 9 6.72 -1.82 -6.46
CA LYS A 9 6.43 -0.56 -7.16
C LYS A 9 4.92 -0.35 -7.23
N THR A 10 4.50 0.91 -7.26
CA THR A 10 3.08 1.25 -7.39
C THR A 10 2.53 0.74 -8.72
N GLY A 11 1.28 0.30 -8.71
CA GLY A 11 0.57 -0.22 -9.86
C GLY A 11 0.30 -1.70 -9.70
N VAL A 12 -0.96 -2.06 -9.95
CA VAL A 12 -1.53 -3.40 -9.75
C VAL A 12 -0.73 -4.49 -10.46
N LYS A 13 -0.11 -4.18 -11.61
CA LYS A 13 0.77 -5.11 -12.34
C LYS A 13 1.93 -5.62 -11.47
N HIS A 14 2.58 -4.73 -10.72
CA HIS A 14 3.72 -5.08 -9.89
C HIS A 14 3.28 -5.84 -8.62
N LEU A 15 2.19 -5.39 -8.01
CA LEU A 15 1.60 -6.03 -6.84
C LEU A 15 1.09 -7.44 -7.16
N HIS A 16 0.36 -7.60 -8.26
CA HIS A 16 -0.17 -8.88 -8.71
C HIS A 16 0.95 -9.89 -8.99
N HIS A 17 2.00 -9.49 -9.72
CA HIS A 17 3.17 -10.36 -9.95
C HIS A 17 3.86 -10.77 -8.65
N LYS A 18 3.96 -9.86 -7.67
CA LYS A 18 4.56 -10.19 -6.37
C LYS A 18 3.67 -11.13 -5.55
N ALA A 19 2.35 -10.94 -5.60
CA ALA A 19 1.37 -11.77 -4.90
C ALA A 19 1.36 -13.23 -5.41
N GLN A 20 1.65 -13.46 -6.69
CA GLN A 20 1.76 -14.80 -7.30
C GLN A 20 2.92 -15.65 -6.75
N GLU A 21 3.88 -15.05 -6.04
CA GLU A 21 4.99 -15.80 -5.40
C GLU A 21 4.53 -16.56 -4.13
N PHE A 22 3.28 -16.38 -3.69
CA PHE A 22 2.73 -16.97 -2.46
C PHE A 22 1.57 -17.91 -2.75
N ASP A 23 1.32 -18.85 -1.82
CA ASP A 23 0.14 -19.71 -1.87
C ASP A 23 -1.17 -18.93 -1.76
N ILE A 24 -1.18 -17.90 -0.91
CA ILE A 24 -2.26 -16.93 -0.77
C ILE A 24 -1.63 -15.54 -0.75
N GLY A 25 -1.75 -14.81 -1.86
CA GLY A 25 -1.18 -13.48 -2.03
C GLY A 25 -2.25 -12.40 -1.86
N ILE A 26 -2.18 -11.63 -0.78
CA ILE A 26 -3.07 -10.48 -0.53
C ILE A 26 -2.36 -9.21 -0.97
N TYR A 27 -2.95 -8.44 -1.88
CA TYR A 27 -2.39 -7.14 -2.26
C TYR A 27 -3.47 -6.08 -2.35
N PHE A 28 -3.21 -4.92 -1.72
CA PHE A 28 -4.05 -3.73 -1.79
C PHE A 28 -3.16 -2.49 -1.82
N GLU A 29 -3.54 -1.52 -2.65
CA GLU A 29 -3.04 -0.15 -2.58
C GLU A 29 -3.90 0.66 -1.63
N ALA A 30 -3.32 1.67 -0.98
CA ALA A 30 -4.04 2.56 -0.06
C ALA A 30 -5.20 3.34 -0.71
N ASN A 31 -5.26 3.38 -2.05
CA ASN A 31 -6.37 3.96 -2.81
C ASN A 31 -7.61 3.04 -2.90
N GLY A 32 -7.53 1.83 -2.34
CA GLY A 32 -8.60 0.82 -2.33
C GLY A 32 -8.49 -0.24 -3.43
N HIS A 33 -7.56 -0.14 -4.39
CA HIS A 33 -7.42 -1.15 -5.43
C HIS A 33 -6.64 -2.37 -4.91
N GLY A 34 -7.24 -3.56 -4.95
CA GLY A 34 -6.56 -4.79 -4.59
C GLY A 34 -7.41 -6.03 -4.83
N THR A 35 -6.83 -7.20 -4.56
CA THR A 35 -7.55 -8.48 -4.47
C THR A 35 -6.70 -9.51 -3.73
N VAL A 36 -7.20 -10.73 -3.60
CA VAL A 36 -6.50 -11.90 -3.07
C VAL A 36 -6.33 -12.95 -4.16
N LEU A 37 -5.12 -13.47 -4.31
CA LEU A 37 -4.79 -14.54 -5.24
C LEU A 37 -4.52 -15.84 -4.49
N PHE A 38 -4.89 -16.96 -5.10
CA PHE A 38 -4.57 -18.30 -4.62
C PHE A 38 -3.71 -19.03 -5.64
N SER A 39 -2.60 -19.63 -5.21
CA SER A 39 -1.84 -20.53 -6.08
C SER A 39 -2.68 -21.74 -6.44
N LYS A 40 -2.43 -22.35 -7.61
CA LYS A 40 -3.21 -23.52 -8.03
C LYS A 40 -3.11 -24.66 -7.02
N ALA A 41 -1.92 -24.87 -6.46
CA ALA A 41 -1.69 -25.86 -5.41
C ALA A 41 -2.47 -25.56 -4.12
N ALA A 42 -2.58 -24.29 -3.73
CA ALA A 42 -3.37 -23.87 -2.58
C ALA A 42 -4.86 -24.10 -2.81
N GLU A 43 -5.39 -23.69 -3.98
CA GLU A 43 -6.79 -23.90 -4.36
C GLU A 43 -7.15 -25.39 -4.33
N ASP A 44 -6.38 -26.24 -5.00
CA ASP A 44 -6.66 -27.67 -5.10
C ASP A 44 -6.65 -28.32 -3.70
N LYS A 45 -5.71 -27.92 -2.84
CA LYS A 45 -5.64 -28.40 -1.45
C LYS A 45 -6.82 -27.93 -0.62
N ILE A 46 -7.24 -26.67 -0.75
CA ILE A 46 -8.40 -26.11 -0.02
C ILE A 46 -9.67 -26.86 -0.41
N ARG A 47 -9.94 -27.00 -1.72
CA ARG A 47 -11.13 -27.69 -2.23
C ARG A 47 -11.14 -29.18 -1.88
N PHE A 48 -9.97 -29.84 -1.87
CA PHE A 48 -9.85 -31.21 -1.39
C PHE A 48 -10.23 -31.34 0.08
N GLN A 49 -9.69 -30.47 0.95
CA GLN A 49 -9.98 -30.49 2.39
C GLN A 49 -11.44 -30.14 2.69
N ALA A 50 -12.06 -29.24 1.92
CA ALA A 50 -13.47 -28.90 2.07
C ALA A 50 -14.42 -30.11 1.84
N LYS A 51 -13.97 -31.11 1.05
CA LYS A 51 -14.71 -32.33 0.73
C LYS A 51 -14.36 -33.51 1.64
N GLU A 52 -13.06 -33.79 1.78
CA GLU A 52 -12.55 -35.06 2.32
C GLU A 52 -12.12 -34.99 3.80
N GLU A 53 -11.99 -33.81 4.40
CA GLU A 53 -11.56 -33.67 5.79
C GLU A 53 -12.58 -34.31 6.74
N LYS A 54 -12.08 -35.16 7.64
CA LYS A 54 -12.89 -35.95 8.58
C LYS A 54 -13.23 -35.16 9.82
N ASP A 55 -12.35 -34.26 10.22
CA ASP A 55 -12.61 -33.34 11.31
C ASP A 55 -13.61 -32.25 10.87
N ASN A 56 -14.77 -32.23 11.49
CA ASN A 56 -15.84 -31.30 11.10
C ASN A 56 -15.38 -29.84 11.18
N GLN A 57 -14.62 -29.45 12.20
CA GLN A 57 -14.18 -28.07 12.38
C GLN A 57 -13.20 -27.65 11.28
N LYS A 58 -12.22 -28.50 10.96
CA LYS A 58 -11.28 -28.25 9.87
C LYS A 58 -11.95 -28.24 8.50
N ARG A 59 -12.92 -29.14 8.28
CA ARG A 59 -13.69 -29.17 7.03
C ARG A 59 -14.49 -27.89 6.84
N GLU A 60 -15.17 -27.41 7.88
CA GLU A 60 -15.90 -26.14 7.79
C GLU A 60 -14.95 -24.95 7.56
N ALA A 61 -13.78 -24.92 8.22
CA ALA A 61 -12.77 -23.91 7.93
C ALA A 61 -12.27 -23.97 6.46
N ALA A 62 -12.09 -25.16 5.91
CA ALA A 62 -11.72 -25.34 4.51
C ALA A 62 -12.83 -24.89 3.55
N LYS A 63 -14.10 -25.17 3.85
CA LYS A 63 -15.25 -24.65 3.09
C LYS A 63 -15.33 -23.13 3.13
N MET A 64 -15.01 -22.51 4.26
CA MET A 64 -14.97 -21.04 4.36
C MET A 64 -13.89 -20.46 3.43
N LEU A 65 -12.72 -21.10 3.36
CA LEU A 65 -11.66 -20.72 2.42
C LEU A 65 -12.09 -20.97 0.96
N GLU A 66 -12.73 -22.10 0.67
CA GLU A 66 -13.28 -22.40 -0.67
C GLU A 66 -14.29 -21.33 -1.11
N ASN A 67 -15.25 -20.97 -0.26
CA ASN A 67 -16.21 -19.91 -0.56
C ASN A 67 -15.52 -18.55 -0.74
N THR A 68 -14.42 -18.29 -0.04
CA THR A 68 -13.63 -17.06 -0.23
C THR A 68 -12.97 -17.02 -1.61
N ILE A 69 -12.44 -18.16 -2.09
CA ILE A 69 -11.88 -18.31 -3.44
C ILE A 69 -12.93 -17.99 -4.51
N ASP A 70 -14.16 -18.45 -4.31
CA ASP A 70 -15.27 -18.26 -5.25
C ASP A 70 -15.87 -16.85 -5.20
N LEU A 71 -15.75 -16.16 -4.06
CA LEU A 71 -16.27 -14.80 -3.87
C LEU A 71 -15.30 -13.72 -4.32
N ILE A 72 -13.99 -13.89 -4.07
CA ILE A 72 -12.97 -12.89 -4.42
C ILE A 72 -12.66 -12.91 -5.92
N ASN A 73 -12.63 -11.73 -6.55
CA ASN A 73 -12.24 -11.64 -7.97
C ASN A 73 -10.72 -11.78 -8.14
N GLN A 74 -10.25 -12.98 -8.48
CA GLN A 74 -8.81 -13.24 -8.68
C GLN A 74 -8.24 -12.65 -9.99
N THR A 75 -9.08 -12.08 -10.87
CA THR A 75 -8.62 -11.56 -12.18
C THR A 75 -8.10 -10.13 -12.07
N VAL A 76 -8.84 -9.28 -11.36
CA VAL A 76 -8.54 -7.86 -11.15
C VAL A 76 -9.24 -7.39 -9.88
N GLY A 77 -8.80 -6.29 -9.28
CA GLY A 77 -9.49 -5.71 -8.13
C GLY A 77 -10.93 -5.33 -8.48
N ASP A 78 -11.84 -5.69 -7.58
CA ASP A 78 -13.29 -5.59 -7.77
C ASP A 78 -13.93 -5.14 -6.47
N SER A 79 -14.36 -3.87 -6.45
CA SER A 79 -14.87 -3.25 -5.22
C SER A 79 -16.15 -3.89 -4.69
N LEU A 80 -16.97 -4.51 -5.54
CA LEU A 80 -18.18 -5.22 -5.09
C LEU A 80 -17.80 -6.54 -4.44
N SER A 81 -16.89 -7.28 -5.05
CA SER A 81 -16.32 -8.51 -4.49
C SER A 81 -15.62 -8.22 -3.15
N ASP A 82 -14.77 -7.18 -3.09
CA ASP A 82 -14.07 -6.75 -1.88
C ASP A 82 -15.04 -6.38 -0.76
N MET A 83 -16.09 -5.60 -1.08
CA MET A 83 -17.13 -5.23 -0.12
C MET A 83 -17.82 -6.47 0.46
N LEU A 84 -18.22 -7.43 -0.37
CA LEU A 84 -18.88 -8.67 0.10
C LEU A 84 -17.96 -9.52 0.98
N VAL A 85 -16.67 -9.61 0.63
CA VAL A 85 -15.67 -10.31 1.44
C VAL A 85 -15.47 -9.62 2.80
N ILE A 86 -15.38 -8.29 2.82
CA ILE A 86 -15.24 -7.52 4.07
C ILE A 86 -16.46 -7.71 4.97
N GLU A 87 -17.68 -7.58 4.43
CA GLU A 87 -18.93 -7.80 5.18
C GLU A 87 -18.98 -9.22 5.78
N ALA A 88 -18.60 -10.23 4.99
CA ALA A 88 -18.51 -11.61 5.47
C ALA A 88 -17.48 -11.75 6.61
N ILE A 89 -16.29 -11.16 6.48
CA ILE A 89 -15.24 -11.22 7.51
C ILE A 89 -15.72 -10.57 8.81
N LEU A 90 -16.32 -9.37 8.74
CA LEU A 90 -16.81 -8.64 9.91
C LEU A 90 -17.90 -9.45 10.64
N MET A 91 -18.85 -10.02 9.90
CA MET A 91 -19.89 -10.90 10.44
C MET A 91 -19.31 -12.15 11.11
N LEU A 92 -18.39 -12.84 10.45
CA LEU A 92 -17.78 -14.08 10.97
C LEU A 92 -16.88 -13.84 12.18
N LYS A 93 -16.26 -12.66 12.27
CA LYS A 93 -15.44 -12.26 13.42
C LYS A 93 -16.23 -11.56 14.51
N ASN A 94 -17.52 -11.30 14.28
CA ASN A 94 -18.37 -10.49 15.16
C ASN A 94 -17.71 -9.15 15.50
N LEU A 95 -17.16 -8.48 14.48
CA LEU A 95 -16.50 -7.18 14.61
C LEU A 95 -17.40 -6.08 14.09
N THR A 96 -17.51 -5.00 14.86
CA THR A 96 -18.03 -3.73 14.35
C THR A 96 -16.96 -3.00 13.54
N ILE A 97 -17.36 -2.03 12.72
CA ILE A 97 -16.43 -1.17 11.98
C ILE A 97 -15.44 -0.48 12.93
N ALA A 98 -15.91 0.01 14.08
CA ALA A 98 -15.04 0.65 15.08
C ALA A 98 -14.02 -0.31 15.70
N GLN A 99 -14.38 -1.59 15.91
CA GLN A 99 -13.44 -2.60 16.41
C GLN A 99 -12.42 -3.01 15.34
N TRP A 100 -12.83 -3.05 14.07
CA TRP A 100 -11.92 -3.28 12.95
C TRP A 100 -10.93 -2.12 12.79
N ASP A 101 -11.40 -0.89 12.83
CA ASP A 101 -10.57 0.33 12.79
C ASP A 101 -9.55 0.35 13.95
N ALA A 102 -9.95 -0.10 15.14
CA ALA A 102 -9.09 -0.15 16.32
C ALA A 102 -8.01 -1.26 16.30
N LEU A 103 -7.91 -2.08 15.24
CA LEU A 103 -6.90 -3.15 15.17
C LEU A 103 -5.46 -2.61 15.14
N TYR A 104 -5.26 -1.40 14.61
CA TYR A 104 -4.02 -0.65 14.67
C TYR A 104 -4.32 0.84 14.52
N THR A 105 -3.37 1.70 14.88
CA THR A 105 -3.51 3.15 14.70
C THR A 105 -2.56 3.59 13.61
N ASP A 106 -3.11 4.18 12.54
CA ASP A 106 -2.31 4.81 11.50
C ASP A 106 -1.43 5.92 12.10
N LEU A 107 -0.20 6.01 11.60
CA LEU A 107 0.59 7.21 11.83
C LEU A 107 -0.06 8.38 11.10
N PRO A 108 -0.16 9.57 11.73
CA PRO A 108 -0.48 10.79 11.02
C PRO A 108 0.39 10.92 9.76
N ASN A 109 -0.26 11.16 8.63
CA ASN A 109 0.39 11.18 7.33
C ASN A 109 -0.19 12.26 6.41
N ARG A 110 0.59 12.62 5.40
CA ARG A 110 0.25 13.63 4.40
C ARG A 110 0.79 13.25 3.04
N GLN A 111 -0.06 13.39 2.03
CA GLN A 111 0.32 13.24 0.63
C GLN A 111 0.12 14.56 -0.12
N LEU A 112 1.20 15.06 -0.71
CA LEU A 112 1.22 16.30 -1.50
C LEU A 112 1.72 16.04 -2.92
N LYS A 113 1.57 17.05 -3.77
CA LYS A 113 2.06 17.03 -5.15
C LYS A 113 2.89 18.28 -5.43
N VAL A 114 4.03 18.09 -6.09
CA VAL A 114 4.89 19.16 -6.59
C VAL A 114 4.85 19.14 -8.11
N LYS A 115 4.53 20.26 -8.75
CA LYS A 115 4.59 20.39 -10.21
C LYS A 115 6.05 20.50 -10.64
N VAL A 116 6.45 19.73 -11.65
CA VAL A 116 7.81 19.72 -12.20
C VAL A 116 7.76 19.82 -13.71
N ALA A 117 8.72 20.52 -14.33
CA ALA A 117 8.69 20.76 -15.77
C ALA A 117 8.80 19.45 -16.58
N ASP A 118 9.51 18.47 -16.05
CA ASP A 118 9.58 17.11 -16.57
C ASP A 118 9.65 16.13 -15.39
N ARG A 119 8.67 15.24 -15.25
CA ARG A 119 8.66 14.23 -14.17
C ARG A 119 9.81 13.23 -14.23
N ARG A 120 10.44 13.06 -15.39
CA ARG A 120 11.55 12.10 -15.62
C ARG A 120 12.86 12.53 -14.95
N VAL A 121 12.93 13.76 -14.44
CA VAL A 121 14.05 14.22 -13.62
C VAL A 121 14.19 13.43 -12.32
N ILE A 122 13.11 12.83 -11.84
CA ILE A 122 13.14 11.92 -10.69
C ILE A 122 13.12 10.48 -11.17
N SER A 123 14.15 9.73 -10.77
CA SER A 123 14.19 8.28 -10.89
C SER A 123 14.31 7.66 -9.50
N THR A 124 13.73 6.48 -9.31
CA THR A 124 13.64 5.83 -8.00
C THR A 124 14.08 4.37 -8.03
N THR A 125 14.44 3.85 -6.87
CA THR A 125 14.79 2.45 -6.62
C THR A 125 14.06 1.93 -5.37
N ASP A 126 14.30 0.67 -5.03
CA ASP A 126 13.81 0.06 -3.79
C ASP A 126 12.29 0.18 -3.61
N ALA A 127 11.53 -0.38 -4.56
CA ALA A 127 10.07 -0.25 -4.62
C ALA A 127 9.59 1.22 -4.63
N GLU A 128 10.34 2.10 -5.29
CA GLU A 128 10.08 3.55 -5.37
C GLU A 128 10.22 4.31 -4.04
N ARG A 129 10.83 3.69 -3.02
CA ARG A 129 11.01 4.30 -1.70
C ARG A 129 12.23 5.22 -1.62
N ARG A 130 13.17 5.10 -2.56
CA ARG A 130 14.40 5.90 -2.61
C ARG A 130 14.56 6.58 -3.96
N ALA A 131 14.86 7.88 -3.97
CA ALA A 131 15.28 8.62 -5.15
C ALA A 131 16.75 8.29 -5.48
N ILE A 132 17.02 8.07 -6.77
CA ILE A 132 18.37 8.00 -7.35
C ILE A 132 18.75 9.35 -7.94
N ALA A 133 17.79 10.00 -8.62
CA ALA A 133 17.97 11.31 -9.22
C ALA A 133 16.84 12.26 -8.78
N PRO A 134 17.11 13.57 -8.72
CA PRO A 134 18.42 14.21 -8.86
C PRO A 134 19.36 13.91 -7.68
N PRO A 135 20.70 13.96 -7.88
CA PRO A 135 21.67 13.77 -6.80
C PRO A 135 21.42 14.75 -5.64
N GLY A 136 21.57 14.28 -4.40
CA GLY A 136 21.33 15.08 -3.19
C GLY A 136 19.89 15.06 -2.69
N LEU A 137 18.90 14.66 -3.51
CA LEU A 137 17.50 14.64 -3.10
C LEU A 137 17.24 13.58 -2.02
N GLN A 138 17.76 12.37 -2.19
CA GLN A 138 17.54 11.31 -1.20
C GLN A 138 18.27 11.61 0.11
N GLU A 139 19.49 12.14 0.04
CA GLU A 139 20.26 12.55 1.21
C GLU A 139 19.53 13.64 2.00
N LYS A 140 18.91 14.59 1.29
CA LYS A 140 18.09 15.64 1.92
C LYS A 140 16.85 15.05 2.59
N ILE A 141 16.14 14.11 1.94
CA ILE A 141 14.98 13.41 2.52
C ILE A 141 15.40 12.64 3.78
N ASP A 142 16.47 11.83 3.69
CA ASP A 142 16.99 11.05 4.81
C ASP A 142 17.31 11.97 6.01
N HIS A 143 18.01 13.09 5.78
CA HIS A 143 18.29 14.08 6.84
C HIS A 143 17.02 14.71 7.44
N LEU A 144 16.02 15.07 6.63
CA LEU A 144 14.77 15.64 7.11
C LEU A 144 14.00 14.65 7.99
N THR A 145 13.94 13.37 7.59
CA THR A 145 13.22 12.34 8.37
C THR A 145 13.82 12.11 9.76
N GLN A 146 15.13 12.28 9.94
CA GLN A 146 15.80 12.12 11.23
C GLN A 146 15.38 13.14 12.29
N GLN A 147 14.74 14.25 11.88
CA GLN A 147 14.32 15.32 12.78
C GLN A 147 12.99 15.01 13.50
N PHE A 148 12.27 13.98 13.05
CA PHE A 148 10.93 13.65 13.52
C PHE A 148 10.87 12.20 14.00
N LYS A 149 9.98 11.92 14.95
CA LYS A 149 9.82 10.59 15.52
C LYS A 149 8.86 9.76 14.66
N LEU A 150 9.13 8.46 14.52
CA LEU A 150 8.38 7.52 13.67
C LEU A 150 8.20 8.04 12.24
N ALA A 151 9.19 8.78 11.75
CA ALA A 151 9.06 9.52 10.51
C ALA A 151 9.54 8.74 9.30
N ARG A 152 8.78 8.84 8.21
CA ARG A 152 9.15 8.31 6.90
C ARG A 152 8.63 9.23 5.83
N ALA A 153 9.45 9.51 4.83
CA ALA A 153 9.05 10.25 3.65
C ALA A 153 9.69 9.65 2.40
N PHE A 154 8.99 9.74 1.29
CA PHE A 154 9.52 9.35 -0.02
C PHE A 154 8.84 10.16 -1.12
N VAL A 155 9.49 10.19 -2.27
CA VAL A 155 9.03 10.93 -3.44
C VAL A 155 9.08 10.03 -4.65
N ARG A 156 8.09 10.18 -5.55
CA ARG A 156 8.06 9.44 -6.80
C ARG A 156 7.38 10.24 -7.90
N PRO A 157 7.79 10.06 -9.17
CA PRO A 157 7.07 10.66 -10.28
C PRO A 157 5.67 10.08 -10.39
N SER A 158 4.68 10.90 -10.75
CA SER A 158 3.37 10.38 -11.16
C SER A 158 3.51 9.63 -12.49
N GLY A 159 2.71 8.59 -12.71
CA GLY A 159 2.69 7.84 -13.98
C GLY A 159 1.97 8.58 -15.10
N THR A 160 1.05 9.47 -14.75
CA THR A 160 0.02 10.05 -15.64
C THR A 160 0.08 11.57 -15.76
N GLU A 161 0.88 12.24 -14.93
CA GLU A 161 0.89 13.69 -14.79
C GLU A 161 2.33 14.18 -14.59
N ASP A 162 2.66 15.40 -15.02
CA ASP A 162 3.95 16.05 -14.77
C ASP A 162 4.03 16.64 -13.36
N ILE A 163 3.88 15.74 -12.39
CA ILE A 163 3.99 16.01 -10.97
C ILE A 163 4.83 14.94 -10.29
N VAL A 164 5.41 15.32 -9.16
CA VAL A 164 6.03 14.42 -8.20
C VAL A 164 5.10 14.31 -7.00
N ARG A 165 4.79 13.07 -6.61
CA ARG A 165 4.03 12.78 -5.39
C ARG A 165 5.01 12.71 -4.23
N VAL A 166 4.69 13.44 -3.16
CA VAL A 166 5.43 13.44 -1.90
C VAL A 166 4.53 12.83 -0.84
N TYR A 167 5.04 11.80 -0.16
CA TYR A 167 4.38 11.21 1.00
C TYR A 167 5.26 11.43 2.22
N ALA A 168 4.64 11.78 3.34
CA ALA A 168 5.27 11.79 4.65
C ALA A 168 4.33 11.25 5.73
N GLU A 169 4.87 10.54 6.71
CA GLU A 169 4.21 10.14 7.95
C GLU A 169 5.13 10.44 9.13
N ALA A 170 4.55 10.70 10.31
CA ALA A 170 5.28 10.95 11.55
C ALA A 170 4.41 10.61 12.78
N ASP A 171 4.93 10.83 13.97
CA ASP A 171 4.23 10.58 15.24
C ASP A 171 3.08 11.56 15.56
N SER A 172 3.03 12.72 14.90
CA SER A 172 1.95 13.70 15.04
C SER A 172 1.56 14.32 13.69
N GLN A 173 0.33 14.84 13.59
CA GLN A 173 -0.13 15.49 12.36
C GLN A 173 0.72 16.72 12.01
N GLU A 174 1.08 17.52 13.01
CA GLU A 174 1.96 18.69 12.83
C GLU A 174 3.33 18.29 12.27
N ASN A 175 3.93 17.21 12.80
CA ASN A 175 5.22 16.71 12.32
C ASN A 175 5.12 16.13 10.90
N ALA A 176 4.04 15.40 10.60
CA ALA A 176 3.82 14.84 9.26
C ALA A 176 3.62 15.96 8.22
N ASP A 177 2.87 17.00 8.56
CA ASP A 177 2.61 18.15 7.69
C ASP A 177 3.88 18.97 7.45
N LYS A 178 4.66 19.21 8.52
CA LYS A 178 5.95 19.90 8.43
C LYS A 178 6.95 19.10 7.60
N LEU A 179 7.08 17.79 7.83
CA LEU A 179 7.96 16.92 7.04
C LEU A 179 7.55 16.90 5.57
N ALA A 180 6.26 16.76 5.27
CA ALA A 180 5.74 16.78 3.90
C ALA A 180 6.09 18.10 3.20
N HIS A 181 5.92 19.23 3.89
CA HIS A 181 6.24 20.55 3.36
C HIS A 181 7.74 20.71 3.05
N GLU A 182 8.62 20.36 3.99
CA GLU A 182 10.08 20.44 3.80
C GLU A 182 10.57 19.54 2.66
N VAL A 183 10.01 18.34 2.53
CA VAL A 183 10.32 17.44 1.41
C VAL A 183 9.79 18.00 0.09
N CYS A 184 8.60 18.62 0.08
CA CYS A 184 8.10 19.32 -1.10
C CYS A 184 9.02 20.46 -1.54
N LEU A 185 9.56 21.26 -0.60
CA LEU A 185 10.54 22.30 -0.90
C LEU A 185 11.82 21.70 -1.49
N ALA A 186 12.33 20.61 -0.91
CA ALA A 186 13.50 19.91 -1.45
C ALA A 186 13.27 19.43 -2.89
N VAL A 187 12.10 18.83 -3.19
CA VAL A 187 11.72 18.44 -4.55
C VAL A 187 11.63 19.67 -5.46
N TYR A 188 10.99 20.74 -5.02
CA TYR A 188 10.84 21.95 -5.81
C TYR A 188 12.20 22.55 -6.20
N HIS A 189 13.14 22.64 -5.26
CA HIS A 189 14.45 23.23 -5.51
C HIS A 189 15.41 22.31 -6.28
N LEU A 190 15.42 21.00 -6.00
CA LEU A 190 16.39 20.08 -6.57
C LEU A 190 15.92 19.43 -7.88
N ALA A 191 14.60 19.24 -8.04
CA ALA A 191 14.00 18.56 -9.18
C ALA A 191 13.34 19.50 -10.19
N GLY A 192 13.64 20.81 -10.14
CA GLY A 192 13.14 21.79 -11.10
C GLY A 192 11.62 22.00 -11.00
N GLY A 193 11.13 22.20 -9.77
CA GLY A 193 9.75 22.60 -9.54
C GLY A 193 9.41 23.91 -10.26
N PHE A 194 8.17 24.02 -10.76
CA PHE A 194 7.71 25.21 -11.46
C PHE A 194 6.34 25.70 -10.96
N GLY A 195 6.11 27.01 -11.06
CA GLY A 195 4.90 27.67 -10.56
C GLY A 195 5.07 28.21 -9.15
N ASP A 196 3.99 28.22 -8.37
CA ASP A 196 4.05 28.66 -6.99
C ASP A 196 4.82 27.64 -6.12
N PRO A 197 5.73 28.10 -5.24
CA PRO A 197 6.35 27.23 -4.26
C PRO A 197 5.31 26.52 -3.39
N PRO A 198 5.60 25.29 -2.93
CA PRO A 198 4.76 24.59 -1.96
C PRO A 198 4.43 25.50 -0.78
N LYS A 199 3.15 25.63 -0.45
CA LYS A 199 2.70 26.37 0.74
C LYS A 199 2.77 25.45 1.97
N SER A 200 2.95 26.05 3.14
CA SER A 200 2.80 25.32 4.40
C SER A 200 1.39 24.76 4.49
N VAL A 201 1.28 23.52 4.97
CA VAL A 201 0.03 22.77 5.12
C VAL A 201 -0.36 22.77 6.59
#